data_AF-A0A944PW55-F1
#
_entry.id   AF-A0A944PW55-F1
#
_cell.length_a   1.000
_cell.length_b   1.000
_cell.length_c   1.000
_cell.angle_alpha   90.00
_cell.angle_beta   90.00
_cell.angle_gamma   90.00
#
_symmetry.space_group_name_H-M   'P 1'
#
loop_
_entity.id
_entity.type
_entity.pdbx_description
1 polymer ?
#
loop_
_entity_poly.entity_id
_entity_poly.type
_entity_poly.pdbx_seq_one_letter_code
_entity_poly.pdbx_strand_id
1 'polypeptide(L)'
;MAQIEHFPAQTDRSRTSVDTVVARMRSFRCGWPPSDGLAVFNRVYLAVTEEIDRRIDGGLFPDARTAATLDVLFAERYLAAVDASSAGRRGPACWRPLLQYRRHPGVRPLQFALAGINAHIGHDLALAVVDTCHALGCRPADLEGDFDRVGDTLVALEERIREELMPGPDLLEIADPLTHLLGSWSLERARDAAWSAARLLWRLRELPELTEEFTERLDAGVGLVGRMLLTPLPGDG
;
A
#
# COMPACT_ATOMS: atom_id res chain seq x y z
N MET A 1 16.71 -10.99 43.08
CA MET A 1 17.73 -10.84 42.02
C MET A 1 17.00 -10.68 40.71
N ALA A 2 17.40 -9.65 39.96
CA ALA A 2 16.65 -8.99 38.91
C ALA A 2 16.44 -9.82 37.63
N GLN A 3 15.32 -9.56 36.95
CA GLN A 3 15.27 -9.41 35.50
C GLN A 3 14.20 -8.38 35.15
N ILE A 4 14.65 -7.12 35.03
CA ILE A 4 13.96 -6.02 34.37
C ILE A 4 14.87 -5.63 33.19
N GLU A 5 14.24 -5.24 32.07
CA GLU A 5 14.79 -4.49 30.93
C GLU A 5 15.56 -5.24 29.81
N HIS A 6 14.85 -5.51 28.71
CA HIS A 6 15.41 -5.38 27.34
C HIS A 6 14.44 -4.79 26.29
N PHE A 7 13.30 -4.21 26.69
CA PHE A 7 12.28 -3.74 25.74
C PHE A 7 12.47 -2.31 25.15
N PRO A 8 13.14 -1.32 25.77
CA PRO A 8 13.06 0.07 25.29
C PRO A 8 13.88 0.36 24.02
N ALA A 9 15.02 -0.29 23.82
CA ALA A 9 15.96 0.05 22.74
C ALA A 9 15.54 -0.45 21.34
N GLN A 10 14.67 -1.47 21.27
CA GLN A 10 14.18 -2.00 20.00
C GLN A 10 12.93 -1.26 19.53
N THR A 11 12.00 -0.95 20.44
CA THR A 11 10.84 -0.10 20.13
C THR A 11 11.26 1.29 19.65
N ASP A 12 12.29 1.89 20.26
CA ASP A 12 12.82 3.19 19.83
C ASP A 12 13.43 3.16 18.41
N ARG A 13 14.04 2.03 18.03
CA ARG A 13 14.59 1.83 16.69
C ARG A 13 13.49 1.64 15.64
N SER A 14 12.46 0.87 15.96
CA SER A 14 11.27 0.70 15.10
C SER A 14 10.53 2.01 14.89
N ARG A 15 10.39 2.83 15.94
CA ARG A 15 9.82 4.18 15.85
C ARG A 15 10.66 5.09 14.95
N THR A 16 11.97 5.09 15.11
CA THR A 16 12.90 5.84 14.25
C THR A 16 12.78 5.44 12.78
N SER A 17 12.48 4.17 12.47
CA SER A 17 12.27 3.72 11.08
C SER A 17 10.94 4.18 10.50
N VAL A 18 9.84 4.15 11.25
CA VAL A 18 8.53 4.67 10.79
C VAL A 18 8.62 6.18 10.56
N ASP A 19 9.22 6.92 11.48
CA ASP A 19 9.50 8.36 11.34
C ASP A 19 10.30 8.67 10.06
N THR A 20 11.27 7.82 9.72
CA THR A 20 12.09 7.98 8.52
C THR A 20 11.26 7.82 7.24
N VAL A 21 10.39 6.82 7.20
CA VAL A 21 9.45 6.60 6.09
C VAL A 21 8.51 7.78 5.93
N VAL A 22 7.87 8.22 7.02
CA VAL A 22 6.96 9.37 7.04
C VAL A 22 7.66 10.65 6.57
N ALA A 23 8.86 10.92 7.08
CA ALA A 23 9.66 12.07 6.66
C ALA A 23 9.98 12.03 5.16
N ARG A 24 10.30 10.85 4.62
CA ARG A 24 10.57 10.65 3.21
C ARG A 24 9.33 10.89 2.35
N MET A 25 8.19 10.34 2.71
CA MET A 25 6.91 10.56 2.00
C MET A 25 6.49 12.04 2.03
N ARG A 26 6.73 12.73 3.16
CA ARG A 26 6.50 14.19 3.29
C ARG A 26 7.42 14.99 2.36
N SER A 27 8.68 14.57 2.18
CA SER A 27 9.62 15.27 1.30
C SER A 27 9.16 15.36 -0.16
N PHE A 28 8.38 14.37 -0.63
CA PHE A 28 7.84 14.38 -1.99
C PHE A 28 6.79 15.48 -2.22
N ARG A 29 6.13 15.97 -1.17
CA ARG A 29 5.09 17.01 -1.27
C ARG A 29 5.62 18.31 -1.89
N CYS A 30 6.91 18.59 -1.73
CA CYS A 30 7.54 19.78 -2.31
C CYS A 30 7.95 19.59 -3.79
N GLY A 31 8.06 18.34 -4.26
CA GLY A 31 8.64 18.03 -5.58
C GLY A 31 7.62 17.77 -6.69
N TRP A 32 6.36 17.48 -6.37
CA TRP A 32 5.33 17.13 -7.35
C TRP A 32 4.13 18.07 -7.31
N PRO A 33 3.56 18.46 -8.48
CA PRO A 33 2.30 19.19 -8.52
C PRO A 33 1.19 18.42 -7.78
N PRO A 34 0.24 19.10 -7.11
CA PRO A 34 -0.87 18.42 -6.42
C PRO A 34 -1.72 17.51 -7.30
N SER A 35 -1.78 17.79 -8.61
CA SER A 35 -2.49 17.00 -9.62
C SER A 35 -1.70 15.81 -10.17
N ASP A 36 -0.42 15.65 -9.78
CA ASP A 36 0.37 14.49 -10.17
C ASP A 36 -0.19 13.24 -9.48
N GLY A 37 -0.43 12.17 -10.24
CA GLY A 37 -1.05 10.95 -9.73
C GLY A 37 -0.28 10.29 -8.59
N LEU A 38 1.06 10.38 -8.56
CA LEU A 38 1.81 9.93 -7.39
C LEU A 38 1.63 10.87 -6.20
N ALA A 39 1.47 12.16 -6.41
CA ALA A 39 1.19 13.09 -5.32
C ALA A 39 -0.18 12.82 -4.69
N VAL A 40 -1.18 12.43 -5.50
CA VAL A 40 -2.50 11.99 -5.02
C VAL A 40 -2.36 10.73 -4.18
N PHE A 41 -1.78 9.66 -4.73
CA PHE A 41 -1.60 8.41 -3.98
C PHE A 41 -0.73 8.60 -2.73
N ASN A 42 0.39 9.32 -2.82
CA ASN A 42 1.29 9.57 -1.67
C ASN A 42 0.58 10.29 -0.53
N ARG A 43 -0.36 11.21 -0.83
CA ARG A 43 -1.14 11.91 0.20
C ARG A 43 -2.05 10.94 0.94
N VAL A 44 -2.75 10.10 0.19
CA VAL A 44 -3.63 9.05 0.73
C VAL A 44 -2.81 8.09 1.59
N TYR A 45 -1.71 7.56 1.04
CA TYR A 45 -0.89 6.58 1.74
C TYR A 45 -0.21 7.18 2.98
N LEU A 46 0.26 8.43 2.92
CA LEU A 46 0.84 9.11 4.08
C LEU A 46 -0.17 9.23 5.24
N ALA A 47 -1.43 9.54 4.95
CA ALA A 47 -2.47 9.61 5.98
C ALA A 47 -2.70 8.24 6.64
N VAL A 48 -2.62 7.15 5.88
CA VAL A 48 -2.70 5.78 6.38
C VAL A 48 -1.49 5.45 7.27
N THR A 49 -0.27 5.72 6.80
CA THR A 49 0.95 5.44 7.56
C THR A 49 1.00 6.23 8.87
N GLU A 50 0.62 7.51 8.84
CA GLU A 50 0.50 8.34 10.06
C GLU A 50 -0.58 7.80 11.03
N GLU A 51 -1.68 7.25 10.52
CA GLU A 51 -2.70 6.61 11.36
C GLU A 51 -2.19 5.34 12.03
N ILE A 52 -1.48 4.49 11.28
CA ILE A 52 -0.90 3.25 11.79
C ILE A 52 0.13 3.57 12.88
N ASP A 53 1.02 4.53 12.63
CA ASP A 53 2.02 5.00 13.60
C ASP A 53 1.37 5.45 14.93
N ARG A 54 0.32 6.28 14.85
CA ARG A 54 -0.44 6.67 16.05
C ARG A 54 -1.09 5.50 16.78
N ARG A 55 -1.54 4.47 16.06
CA ARG A 55 -2.16 3.27 16.66
C ARG A 55 -1.12 2.35 17.32
N ILE A 56 0.09 2.30 16.76
CA ILE A 56 1.25 1.63 17.38
C ILE A 56 1.58 2.34 18.70
N ASP A 57 1.73 3.66 18.67
CA ASP A 57 1.98 4.49 19.87
C ASP A 57 0.85 4.38 20.91
N GLY A 58 -0.39 4.25 20.43
CA GLY A 58 -1.58 4.07 21.28
C GLY A 58 -1.71 2.67 21.89
N GLY A 59 -0.80 1.74 21.60
CA GLY A 59 -0.82 0.37 22.15
C GLY A 59 -1.93 -0.53 21.58
N LEU A 60 -2.46 -0.22 20.40
CA LEU A 60 -3.50 -1.03 19.75
C LEU A 60 -2.94 -2.37 19.23
N PHE A 61 -1.65 -2.40 18.94
CA PHE A 61 -0.94 -3.60 18.51
C PHE A 61 -0.31 -4.32 19.71
N PRO A 62 -0.66 -5.60 19.96
CA PRO A 62 -0.04 -6.39 21.03
C PRO A 62 1.47 -6.51 20.88
N ASP A 63 1.96 -6.53 19.63
CA ASP A 63 3.37 -6.48 19.29
C ASP A 63 3.65 -5.28 18.38
N ALA A 64 3.99 -4.15 18.99
CA ALA A 64 4.38 -2.92 18.31
C ALA A 64 5.58 -3.12 17.36
N ARG A 65 6.50 -4.04 17.67
CA ARG A 65 7.66 -4.32 16.81
C ARG A 65 7.21 -4.99 15.53
N THR A 66 6.31 -5.96 15.62
CA THR A 66 5.76 -6.66 14.46
C THR A 66 5.01 -5.70 13.54
N ALA A 67 4.10 -4.90 14.11
CA ALA A 67 3.35 -3.89 13.35
C ALA A 67 4.27 -2.86 12.67
N ALA A 68 5.25 -2.31 13.39
CA ALA A 68 6.19 -1.34 12.82
C ALA A 68 7.09 -1.95 11.74
N THR A 69 7.51 -3.22 11.90
CA THR A 69 8.33 -3.92 10.89
C THR A 69 7.54 -4.10 9.59
N LEU A 70 6.28 -4.54 9.69
CA LEU A 70 5.41 -4.67 8.53
C LEU A 70 5.15 -3.32 7.85
N ASP A 71 4.82 -2.28 8.62
CA ASP A 71 4.54 -0.95 8.09
C ASP A 71 5.75 -0.36 7.33
N VAL A 72 6.95 -0.47 7.91
CA VAL A 72 8.18 0.00 7.26
C VAL A 72 8.48 -0.78 5.98
N LEU A 73 8.48 -2.12 6.03
CA LEU A 73 8.77 -2.95 4.86
C LEU A 73 7.73 -2.75 3.75
N PHE A 74 6.47 -2.53 4.13
CA PHE A 74 5.42 -2.20 3.18
C PHE A 74 5.69 -0.86 2.49
N ALA A 75 6.00 0.19 3.26
CA ALA A 75 6.30 1.50 2.72
C ALA A 75 7.56 1.54 1.85
N GLU A 76 8.61 0.81 2.24
CA GLU A 76 9.85 0.72 1.49
C GLU A 76 9.64 0.18 0.07
N ARG A 77 8.65 -0.69 -0.15
CA ARG A 77 8.32 -1.21 -1.48
C ARG A 77 7.76 -0.13 -2.41
N TYR A 78 6.84 0.69 -1.89
CA TYR A 78 6.35 1.86 -2.61
C TYR A 78 7.50 2.83 -2.92
N LEU A 79 8.31 3.17 -1.91
CA LEU A 79 9.43 4.09 -2.06
C LEU A 79 10.47 3.58 -3.07
N ALA A 80 10.76 2.29 -3.08
CA ALA A 80 11.65 1.66 -4.05
C ALA A 80 11.11 1.76 -5.48
N ALA A 81 9.79 1.65 -5.69
CA ALA A 81 9.16 1.85 -6.99
C ALA A 81 9.30 3.31 -7.48
N VAL A 82 9.13 4.28 -6.58
CA VAL A 82 9.34 5.71 -6.85
C VAL A 82 10.80 6.00 -7.21
N ASP A 83 11.74 5.45 -6.45
CA ASP A 83 13.18 5.62 -6.71
C ASP A 83 13.60 5.01 -8.04
N ALA A 84 13.12 3.80 -8.35
CA ALA A 84 13.40 3.13 -9.60
C ALA A 84 12.95 3.99 -10.78
N SER A 85 11.73 4.54 -10.71
CA SER A 85 11.22 5.48 -11.72
C SER A 85 12.05 6.74 -11.84
N SER A 86 12.45 7.33 -10.71
CA SER A 86 13.23 8.58 -10.67
C SER A 86 14.64 8.39 -11.25
N ALA A 87 15.20 7.20 -11.11
CA ALA A 87 16.47 6.80 -11.70
C ALA A 87 16.35 6.28 -13.15
N GLY A 88 15.18 6.35 -13.78
CA GLY A 88 14.94 5.85 -15.13
C GLY A 88 14.99 4.32 -15.28
N ARG A 89 14.96 3.57 -14.17
CA ARG A 89 14.92 2.11 -14.15
C ARG A 89 13.48 1.61 -14.27
N ARG A 90 13.33 0.38 -14.75
CA ARG A 90 12.04 -0.31 -14.74
C ARG A 90 11.76 -0.84 -13.34
N GLY A 91 10.81 -0.21 -12.63
CA GLY A 91 10.26 -0.74 -11.38
C GLY A 91 9.28 -1.92 -11.61
N PRO A 92 8.63 -2.41 -10.54
CA PRO A 92 7.60 -3.46 -10.61
C PRO A 92 6.50 -3.11 -11.60
N ALA A 93 6.01 -4.11 -12.33
CA ALA A 93 4.97 -3.95 -13.35
C ALA A 93 3.65 -3.40 -12.78
N CYS A 94 3.34 -3.66 -11.52
CA CYS A 94 2.16 -3.17 -10.80
C CYS A 94 2.15 -1.63 -10.67
N TRP A 95 3.32 -1.01 -10.51
CA TRP A 95 3.47 0.44 -10.35
C TRP A 95 3.62 1.19 -11.68
N ARG A 96 4.07 0.52 -12.75
CA ARG A 96 4.31 1.14 -14.06
C ARG A 96 3.12 1.93 -14.60
N PRO A 97 1.86 1.46 -14.54
CA PRO A 97 0.71 2.20 -15.06
C PRO A 97 0.56 3.57 -14.39
N LEU A 98 0.55 3.62 -13.06
CA LEU A 98 0.43 4.88 -12.33
C LEU A 98 1.60 5.82 -12.68
N LEU A 99 2.83 5.29 -12.69
CA LEU A 99 4.02 6.07 -13.04
C LEU A 99 3.98 6.65 -14.46
N GLN A 100 3.41 5.91 -15.42
CA GLN A 100 3.28 6.36 -16.82
C GLN A 100 2.17 7.39 -16.99
N TYR A 101 1.03 7.20 -16.33
CA TYR A 101 -0.16 8.05 -16.48
C TYR A 101 -0.24 9.20 -15.48
N ARG A 102 0.69 9.32 -14.52
CA ARG A 102 0.67 10.29 -13.39
C ARG A 102 0.48 11.76 -13.77
N ARG A 103 0.58 12.15 -15.04
CA ARG A 103 0.34 13.53 -15.53
C ARG A 103 -0.70 13.59 -16.65
N HIS A 104 -1.42 12.50 -16.89
CA HIS A 104 -2.36 12.41 -17.99
C HIS A 104 -3.62 13.24 -17.68
N PRO A 105 -4.00 14.21 -18.53
CA PRO A 105 -5.09 15.15 -18.23
C PRO A 105 -6.47 14.50 -18.17
N GLY A 106 -6.66 13.37 -18.86
CA GLY A 106 -7.92 12.61 -18.84
C GLY A 106 -8.07 11.64 -17.66
N VAL A 107 -7.09 11.51 -16.77
CA VAL A 107 -7.17 10.60 -15.61
C VAL A 107 -7.47 11.42 -14.36
N ARG A 108 -8.51 11.01 -13.62
CA ARG A 108 -9.00 11.74 -12.44
C ARG A 108 -8.23 11.35 -11.16
N PRO A 109 -8.19 12.23 -10.14
CA PRO A 109 -7.53 11.94 -8.86
C PRO A 109 -7.91 10.59 -8.23
N LEU A 110 -9.20 10.24 -8.27
CA LEU A 110 -9.68 8.95 -7.75
C LEU A 110 -9.05 7.74 -8.46
N GLN A 111 -8.92 7.80 -9.79
CA GLN A 111 -8.28 6.73 -10.56
C GLN A 111 -6.80 6.57 -10.18
N PHE A 112 -6.10 7.68 -9.90
CA PHE A 112 -4.73 7.63 -9.42
C PHE A 112 -4.61 7.01 -8.03
N ALA A 113 -5.50 7.39 -7.11
CA ALA A 113 -5.54 6.79 -5.78
C ALA A 113 -5.79 5.28 -5.86
N LEU A 114 -6.83 4.85 -6.58
CA LEU A 114 -7.19 3.44 -6.72
C LEU A 114 -6.10 2.63 -7.45
N ALA A 115 -5.46 3.19 -8.47
CA ALA A 115 -4.34 2.51 -9.14
C ALA A 115 -3.14 2.31 -8.20
N GLY A 116 -2.84 3.30 -7.35
CA GLY A 116 -1.80 3.18 -6.34
C GLY A 116 -2.16 2.17 -5.25
N ILE A 117 -3.40 2.20 -4.74
CA ILE A 117 -3.86 1.21 -3.74
C ILE A 117 -3.87 -0.20 -4.35
N ASN A 118 -4.28 -0.35 -5.60
CA ASN A 118 -4.21 -1.63 -6.33
C ASN A 118 -2.78 -2.17 -6.41
N ALA A 119 -1.80 -1.34 -6.80
CA ALA A 119 -0.40 -1.76 -6.85
C ALA A 119 0.12 -2.14 -5.46
N HIS A 120 -0.16 -1.29 -4.47
CA HIS A 120 0.38 -1.45 -3.13
C HIS A 120 -0.24 -2.65 -2.39
N ILE A 121 -1.57 -2.72 -2.31
CA ILE A 121 -2.26 -3.84 -1.64
C ILE A 121 -2.14 -5.12 -2.46
N GLY A 122 -2.34 -5.06 -3.78
CA GLY A 122 -2.40 -6.25 -4.62
C GLY A 122 -1.07 -6.96 -4.82
N HIS A 123 0.06 -6.28 -4.63
CA HIS A 123 1.40 -6.83 -4.84
C HIS A 123 2.33 -6.60 -3.65
N ASP A 124 2.53 -5.34 -3.25
CA ASP A 124 3.56 -5.02 -2.25
C ASP A 124 3.24 -5.62 -0.88
N LEU A 125 1.97 -5.65 -0.48
CA LEU A 125 1.55 -6.15 0.83
C LEU A 125 1.88 -7.64 1.01
N ALA A 126 1.63 -8.46 -0.01
CA ALA A 126 1.92 -9.89 0.06
C ALA A 126 3.42 -10.15 0.27
N LEU A 127 4.26 -9.37 -0.40
CA LEU A 127 5.70 -9.47 -0.28
C LEU A 127 6.21 -8.89 1.05
N ALA A 128 5.63 -7.79 1.53
CA ALA A 128 5.95 -7.19 2.83
C ALA A 128 5.67 -8.16 3.99
N VAL A 129 4.58 -8.93 3.93
CA VAL A 129 4.28 -9.98 4.92
C VAL A 129 5.36 -11.05 4.93
N VAL A 130 5.80 -11.52 3.75
CA VAL A 130 6.87 -12.53 3.63
C VAL A 130 8.20 -12.00 4.16
N ASP A 131 8.57 -10.78 3.79
CA ASP A 131 9.79 -10.12 4.27
C ASP A 131 9.76 -9.92 5.80
N THR A 132 8.60 -9.55 6.35
CA THR A 132 8.40 -9.41 7.79
C THR A 132 8.61 -10.75 8.51
N CYS A 133 8.05 -11.84 7.96
CA CYS A 133 8.26 -13.18 8.50
C CYS A 133 9.75 -13.55 8.51
N HIS A 134 10.48 -13.23 7.44
CA HIS A 134 11.93 -13.45 7.39
C HIS A 134 12.69 -12.59 8.40
N ALA A 135 12.35 -11.31 8.52
CA ALA A 135 13.01 -10.36 9.42
C ALA A 135 12.81 -10.69 10.90
N LEU A 136 11.64 -11.24 11.26
CA LEU A 136 11.28 -11.57 12.64
C LEU A 136 11.48 -13.05 12.99
N GLY A 137 11.75 -13.90 12.00
CA GLY A 137 11.88 -15.34 12.20
C GLY A 137 10.57 -16.03 12.56
N CYS A 138 9.43 -15.49 12.10
CA CYS A 138 8.09 -16.02 12.37
C CYS A 138 7.44 -16.59 11.08
N ARG A 139 6.22 -17.10 11.20
CA ARG A 139 5.41 -17.58 10.08
C ARG A 139 4.25 -16.61 9.83
N PRO A 140 3.63 -16.62 8.63
CA PRO A 140 2.48 -15.76 8.35
C PRO A 140 1.35 -15.90 9.38
N ALA A 141 1.07 -17.11 9.87
CA ALA A 141 0.05 -17.32 10.90
C ALA A 141 0.29 -16.52 12.19
N ASP A 142 1.54 -16.20 12.51
CA ASP A 142 1.89 -15.39 13.67
C ASP A 142 1.61 -13.89 13.45
N LEU A 143 1.48 -13.47 12.18
CA LEU A 143 1.20 -12.08 11.77
C LEU A 143 -0.29 -11.80 11.50
N GLU A 144 -1.14 -12.83 11.48
CA GLU A 144 -2.54 -12.73 11.01
C GLU A 144 -3.33 -11.68 11.80
N GLY A 145 -3.19 -11.66 13.12
CA GLY A 145 -3.89 -10.68 13.96
C GLY A 145 -3.45 -9.23 13.74
N ASP A 146 -2.17 -8.99 13.44
CA ASP A 146 -1.68 -7.64 13.13
C ASP A 146 -2.05 -7.22 11.71
N PHE A 147 -2.04 -8.17 10.77
CA PHE A 147 -2.52 -7.99 9.41
C PHE A 147 -3.99 -7.56 9.39
N ASP A 148 -4.84 -8.19 10.19
CA ASP A 148 -6.26 -7.84 10.30
C ASP A 148 -6.46 -6.44 10.90
N ARG A 149 -5.72 -6.08 11.96
CA ARG A 149 -5.78 -4.73 12.57
C ARG A 149 -5.33 -3.63 11.62
N VAL A 150 -4.26 -3.86 10.85
CA VAL A 150 -3.84 -2.95 9.77
C VAL A 150 -4.95 -2.84 8.73
N GLY A 151 -5.53 -3.98 8.38
CA GLY A 151 -6.67 -4.06 7.48
C GLY A 151 -7.88 -3.23 7.91
N ASP A 152 -8.28 -3.31 9.17
CA ASP A 152 -9.39 -2.51 9.73
C ASP A 152 -9.09 -1.01 9.68
N THR A 153 -7.81 -0.66 9.85
CA THR A 153 -7.33 0.72 9.71
C THR A 153 -7.49 1.19 8.26
N LEU A 154 -7.07 0.38 7.29
CA LEU A 154 -7.19 0.69 5.86
C LEU A 154 -8.65 0.86 5.43
N VAL A 155 -9.57 0.00 5.91
CA VAL A 155 -11.01 0.08 5.59
C VAL A 155 -11.62 1.38 6.13
N ALA A 156 -11.31 1.75 7.38
CA ALA A 156 -11.79 3.02 7.94
C ALA A 156 -11.27 4.26 7.18
N LEU A 157 -10.14 4.14 6.50
CA LEU A 157 -9.55 5.19 5.67
C LEU A 157 -10.09 5.19 4.24
N GLU A 158 -10.55 4.06 3.71
CA GLU A 158 -11.20 3.97 2.38
C GLU A 158 -12.41 4.91 2.28
N GLU A 159 -13.28 4.93 3.29
CA GLU A 159 -14.43 5.83 3.33
C GLU A 159 -14.01 7.30 3.29
N ARG A 160 -12.97 7.66 4.04
CA ARG A 160 -12.42 9.02 4.03
C ARG A 160 -11.81 9.39 2.67
N ILE A 161 -11.12 8.47 2.02
CA ILE A 161 -10.54 8.68 0.67
C ILE A 161 -11.66 8.92 -0.35
N ARG A 162 -12.76 8.16 -0.24
CA ARG A 162 -13.95 8.33 -1.09
C ARG A 162 -14.55 9.74 -0.92
N GLU A 163 -14.76 10.15 0.33
CA GLU A 163 -15.30 11.49 0.66
C GLU A 163 -14.38 12.63 0.17
N GLU A 164 -13.06 12.50 0.36
CA GLU A 164 -12.10 13.53 -0.02
C GLU A 164 -11.89 13.66 -1.54
N LEU A 165 -11.92 12.54 -2.28
CA LEU A 165 -11.64 12.52 -3.71
C LEU A 165 -12.89 12.62 -4.59
N MET A 166 -14.09 12.49 -4.00
CA MET A 166 -15.38 12.74 -4.65
C MET A 166 -16.27 13.69 -3.82
N PRO A 167 -15.89 14.97 -3.63
CA PRO A 167 -16.74 15.91 -2.92
C PRO A 167 -17.89 16.38 -3.83
N GLY A 168 -19.06 15.75 -3.71
CA GLY A 168 -20.27 16.12 -4.44
C GLY A 168 -21.50 15.39 -3.89
N PRO A 169 -22.73 15.95 -4.02
CA PRO A 169 -23.91 15.32 -3.46
C PRO A 169 -24.12 13.96 -4.13
N ASP A 170 -24.44 12.94 -3.33
CA ASP A 170 -24.90 11.64 -3.80
C ASP A 170 -25.81 11.81 -5.03
N LEU A 171 -25.32 11.41 -6.19
CA LEU A 171 -26.15 11.22 -7.37
C LEU A 171 -25.78 9.84 -7.89
N LEU A 172 -26.38 8.81 -7.28
CA LEU A 172 -27.42 7.95 -7.88
C LEU A 172 -27.54 7.90 -9.41
N GLU A 173 -26.50 8.19 -10.17
CA GLU A 173 -26.31 7.69 -11.52
C GLU A 173 -25.35 6.53 -11.37
N ILE A 174 -25.91 5.34 -11.18
CA ILE A 174 -25.18 4.09 -11.28
C ILE A 174 -24.31 4.10 -12.55
N ALA A 175 -24.71 4.83 -13.61
CA ALA A 175 -24.00 5.01 -14.88
C ALA A 175 -22.73 5.89 -14.86
N ASP A 176 -22.39 6.61 -13.79
CA ASP A 176 -21.13 7.36 -13.73
C ASP A 176 -19.92 6.38 -13.69
N PRO A 177 -18.96 6.47 -14.62
CA PRO A 177 -17.83 5.55 -14.67
C PRO A 177 -16.99 5.51 -13.39
N LEU A 178 -16.89 6.60 -12.63
CA LEU A 178 -16.14 6.62 -11.37
C LEU A 178 -16.91 5.92 -10.25
N THR A 179 -18.22 6.13 -10.16
CA THR A 179 -19.11 5.46 -9.21
C THR A 179 -19.15 3.95 -9.47
N HIS A 180 -19.25 3.52 -10.73
CA HIS A 180 -19.12 2.11 -11.11
C HIS A 180 -17.75 1.52 -10.74
N LEU A 181 -16.67 2.25 -10.98
CA LEU A 181 -15.31 1.81 -10.70
C LEU A 181 -15.08 1.64 -9.18
N LEU A 182 -15.57 2.56 -8.36
CA LEU A 182 -15.62 2.41 -6.89
C LEU A 182 -16.41 1.19 -6.46
N GLY A 183 -17.60 0.96 -7.03
CA GLY A 183 -18.41 -0.21 -6.69
C GLY A 183 -17.76 -1.54 -7.10
N SER A 184 -16.88 -1.51 -8.11
CA SER A 184 -16.19 -2.70 -8.63
C SER A 184 -14.90 -3.07 -7.89
N TRP A 185 -14.30 -2.12 -7.18
CA TRP A 185 -13.04 -2.29 -6.46
C TRP A 185 -13.32 -2.43 -4.95
N SER A 186 -12.74 -3.45 -4.32
CA SER A 186 -12.95 -3.74 -2.89
C SER A 186 -11.61 -3.94 -2.21
N LEU A 187 -11.28 -3.06 -1.26
CA LEU A 187 -10.07 -3.16 -0.46
C LEU A 187 -10.03 -4.47 0.33
N GLU A 188 -11.14 -4.88 0.94
CA GLU A 188 -11.26 -6.14 1.68
C GLU A 188 -10.86 -7.34 0.80
N ARG A 189 -11.46 -7.45 -0.40
CA ARG A 189 -11.12 -8.53 -1.34
C ARG A 189 -9.67 -8.48 -1.81
N ALA A 190 -9.13 -7.28 -2.02
CA ALA A 190 -7.72 -7.11 -2.39
C ALA A 190 -6.79 -7.56 -1.24
N ARG A 191 -7.17 -7.28 0.01
CA ARG A 191 -6.44 -7.68 1.21
C ARG A 191 -6.48 -9.19 1.43
N ASP A 192 -7.63 -9.83 1.25
CA ASP A 192 -7.76 -11.29 1.31
C ASP A 192 -6.92 -12.00 0.25
N ALA A 193 -6.89 -11.43 -0.96
CA ALA A 193 -6.03 -11.92 -2.04
C ALA A 193 -4.55 -11.76 -1.69
N ALA A 194 -4.16 -10.62 -1.11
CA ALA A 194 -2.78 -10.38 -0.65
C ALA A 194 -2.37 -11.35 0.46
N TRP A 195 -3.26 -11.63 1.42
CA TRP A 195 -3.03 -12.63 2.47
C TRP A 195 -2.81 -14.03 1.88
N SER A 196 -3.68 -14.42 0.95
CA SER A 196 -3.59 -15.71 0.26
C SER A 196 -2.29 -15.82 -0.54
N ALA A 197 -1.90 -14.75 -1.24
CA ALA A 197 -0.64 -14.68 -1.98
C ALA A 197 0.58 -14.77 -1.05
N ALA A 198 0.58 -14.06 0.08
CA ALA A 198 1.66 -14.13 1.09
C ALA A 198 1.82 -15.56 1.64
N ARG A 199 0.71 -16.24 1.95
CA ARG A 199 0.74 -17.63 2.42
C ARG A 199 1.28 -18.58 1.35
N LEU A 200 0.92 -18.37 0.09
CA LEU A 200 1.43 -19.19 -1.02
C LEU A 200 2.92 -18.94 -1.25
N LEU A 201 3.35 -17.69 -1.35
CA LEU A 201 4.77 -17.31 -1.44
C LEU A 201 5.59 -17.90 -0.30
N TRP A 202 5.08 -17.82 0.93
CA TRP A 202 5.74 -18.42 2.08
C TRP A 202 5.88 -19.94 1.93
N ARG A 203 4.89 -20.65 1.40
CA ARG A 203 5.00 -22.10 1.15
C ARG A 203 5.99 -22.42 0.03
N LEU A 204 6.04 -21.60 -1.00
CA LEU A 204 6.94 -21.76 -2.14
C LEU A 204 8.37 -21.33 -1.84
N ARG A 205 8.68 -20.67 -0.71
CA ARG A 205 10.00 -20.10 -0.39
C ARG A 205 11.21 -21.04 -0.51
N GLU A 206 11.01 -22.35 -0.46
CA GLU A 206 12.06 -23.37 -0.63
C GLU A 206 12.24 -23.80 -2.10
N LEU A 207 11.46 -23.24 -3.02
CA LEU A 207 11.40 -23.50 -4.46
C LEU A 207 11.57 -22.17 -5.22
N PRO A 208 12.80 -21.64 -5.35
CA PRO A 208 13.06 -20.27 -5.78
C PRO A 208 12.48 -19.95 -7.17
N GLU A 209 12.57 -20.87 -8.13
CA GLU A 209 12.03 -20.70 -9.48
C GLU A 209 10.50 -20.49 -9.46
N LEU A 210 9.77 -21.25 -8.63
CA LEU A 210 8.31 -21.11 -8.50
C LEU A 210 7.91 -19.84 -7.75
N THR A 211 8.68 -19.44 -6.74
CA THR A 211 8.46 -18.18 -6.03
C THR A 211 8.65 -16.99 -6.96
N GLU A 212 9.71 -17.00 -7.77
CA GLU A 212 9.97 -15.95 -8.77
C GLU A 212 8.85 -15.90 -9.80
N GLU A 213 8.50 -17.03 -10.42
CA GLU A 213 7.43 -17.11 -11.42
C GLU A 213 6.07 -16.64 -10.85
N PHE A 214 5.73 -17.04 -9.62
CA PHE A 214 4.50 -16.58 -8.98
C PHE A 214 4.53 -15.08 -8.69
N THR A 215 5.66 -14.56 -8.21
CA THR A 215 5.83 -13.12 -7.92
C THR A 215 5.69 -12.30 -9.20
N GLU A 216 6.33 -12.71 -10.30
CA GLU A 216 6.23 -12.04 -11.59
C GLU A 216 4.81 -12.04 -12.15
N ARG A 217 4.08 -13.16 -12.02
CA ARG A 217 2.69 -13.24 -12.47
C ARG A 217 1.76 -12.38 -11.62
N LEU A 218 1.97 -12.34 -10.31
CA LEU A 218 1.24 -11.44 -9.42
C LEU A 218 1.49 -9.98 -9.83
N ASP A 219 2.75 -9.59 -10.00
CA ASP A 219 3.17 -8.24 -10.42
C ASP A 219 2.51 -7.84 -11.76
N ALA A 220 2.61 -8.70 -12.77
CA ALA A 220 2.04 -8.47 -14.09
C ALA A 220 0.51 -8.39 -14.08
N GLY A 221 -0.16 -9.26 -13.30
CA GLY A 221 -1.61 -9.29 -13.15
C GLY A 221 -2.15 -8.01 -12.49
N VAL A 222 -1.55 -7.60 -11.37
CA VAL A 222 -1.89 -6.34 -10.69
C VAL A 222 -1.63 -5.14 -11.59
N GLY A 223 -0.52 -5.16 -12.37
CA GLY A 223 -0.23 -4.13 -13.36
C GLY A 223 -1.23 -4.06 -14.51
N LEU A 224 -1.85 -5.19 -14.89
CA LEU A 224 -2.93 -5.19 -15.89
C LEU A 224 -4.17 -4.46 -15.36
N VAL A 225 -4.59 -4.76 -14.13
CA VAL A 225 -5.71 -4.06 -13.48
C VAL A 225 -5.41 -2.56 -13.35
N GLY A 226 -4.18 -2.20 -12.95
CA GLY A 226 -3.75 -0.80 -12.88
C GLY A 226 -3.89 -0.04 -14.20
N ARG A 227 -3.64 -0.68 -15.35
CA ARG A 227 -3.88 -0.06 -16.68
C ARG A 227 -5.36 0.19 -16.94
N MET A 228 -6.24 -0.73 -16.54
CA MET A 228 -7.68 -0.58 -16.70
C MET A 228 -8.22 0.55 -15.81
N LEU A 229 -7.77 0.62 -14.56
CA LEU A 229 -8.16 1.66 -13.60
C LEU A 229 -7.82 3.07 -14.09
N LEU A 230 -6.75 3.21 -14.88
CA LEU A 230 -6.25 4.49 -15.41
C LEU A 230 -6.78 4.81 -16.81
N THR A 231 -7.85 4.15 -17.26
CA THR A 231 -8.50 4.47 -18.53
C THR A 231 -8.97 5.93 -18.53
N PRO A 232 -8.46 6.80 -19.43
CA PRO A 232 -8.85 8.21 -19.44
C PRO A 232 -10.35 8.36 -19.68
N LEU A 233 -11.00 9.21 -18.87
CA LEU A 233 -12.40 9.57 -19.02
C LEU A 233 -12.53 10.86 -19.84
N PRO A 234 -13.59 11.00 -20.68
CA PRO A 234 -13.88 12.25 -21.38
C PRO A 234 -13.88 13.43 -20.41
N GLY A 235 -13.43 14.60 -20.85
CA GLY A 235 -13.55 15.82 -20.06
C GLY A 235 -15.03 16.17 -19.87
N ASP A 236 -15.38 16.68 -18.69
CA ASP A 236 -16.64 17.39 -18.50
C ASP A 236 -16.50 18.69 -19.31
N GLY A 237 -17.06 18.69 -20.52
CA GLY A 237 -17.04 19.83 -21.44
C GLY A 237 -17.90 20.99 -20.95
#